data_AF-A0A8T3XCC2-F1
#
_entry.id   AF-A0A8T3XCC2-F1
#
_cell.length_a   1.000
_cell.length_b   1.000
_cell.length_c   1.000
_cell.angle_alpha   90.00
_cell.angle_beta   90.00
_cell.angle_gamma   90.00
#
_symmetry.space_group_name_H-M   'P 1'
#
loop_
_entity.id
_entity.type
_entity.pdbx_description
1 polymer ?
#
loop_
_entity_poly.entity_id
_entity_poly.type
_entity_poly.pdbx_seq_one_letter_code
_entity_poly.pdbx_strand_id
1 'polypeptide(L)'
;MPRKKKTEETENMDEVKEKVNVNKLEQENTEDEVKKLEKEGRKEVNLIDKNNSEKEEKKKKFAKLLEKAKKLEASVEEAKEIDIKKKVKPEEEEVKKDALVPIEDYLKSSIHLGTRVITPDMRKFVYRRRADGLAVFNTALLDDMIRSGADFLSKFAQNEIIIVCKREAGWKAVNKFSEITGIRAYTKKYPAGILTNTNLENFTEAELIFICDPWLDKNALEDANRIGIPTLSICDTNNFTPGITQVIPGNNKSAKSLGMILYLITKIYVVTRKLSVQMPSIKEFIEGWDELQPPK
;
A
#
# COMPACT_ATOMS: atom_id res chain seq x y z
N MET A 1 -46.89 -56.57 6.01
CA MET A 1 -47.85 -57.59 5.53
C MET A 1 -49.22 -57.21 6.06
N PRO A 2 -50.33 -57.42 5.32
CA PRO A 2 -50.60 -58.50 4.35
C PRO A 2 -50.34 -58.05 2.89
N ARG A 3 -49.61 -58.82 2.06
CA ARG A 3 -50.02 -59.98 1.20
C ARG A 3 -50.82 -59.50 -0.02
N LYS A 4 -50.58 -59.87 -1.29
CA LYS A 4 -49.68 -60.76 -2.06
C LYS A 4 -49.96 -60.38 -3.55
N LYS A 5 -48.97 -60.15 -4.41
CA LYS A 5 -48.32 -61.09 -5.37
C LYS A 5 -49.18 -61.54 -6.58
N LYS A 6 -48.60 -61.33 -7.79
CA LYS A 6 -48.86 -61.99 -9.10
C LYS A 6 -50.19 -61.60 -9.76
N THR A 7 -50.31 -61.30 -11.05
CA THR A 7 -49.76 -61.90 -12.29
C THR A 7 -50.14 -60.88 -13.40
N GLU A 8 -49.21 -60.35 -14.21
CA GLU A 8 -48.91 -60.86 -15.56
C GLU A 8 -50.13 -61.34 -16.35
N GLU A 9 -50.28 -60.75 -17.54
CA GLU A 9 -51.12 -61.17 -18.67
C GLU A 9 -52.61 -60.88 -18.57
N THR A 10 -53.02 -59.68 -19.02
CA THR A 10 -53.93 -59.47 -20.16
C THR A 10 -54.49 -58.05 -20.22
N GLU A 11 -53.69 -57.04 -20.57
CA GLU A 11 -54.21 -55.77 -21.14
C GLU A 11 -53.31 -55.30 -22.30
N ASN A 12 -52.91 -56.25 -23.14
CA ASN A 12 -52.48 -55.98 -24.52
C ASN A 12 -53.74 -55.65 -25.33
N MET A 13 -54.22 -54.40 -25.28
CA MET A 13 -55.01 -53.77 -26.36
C MET A 13 -55.31 -52.26 -26.18
N ASP A 14 -55.00 -51.63 -25.03
CA ASP A 14 -55.29 -50.20 -24.80
C ASP A 14 -54.06 -49.25 -24.73
N GLU A 15 -52.83 -49.75 -24.60
CA GLU A 15 -51.61 -48.89 -24.63
C GLU A 15 -51.14 -48.47 -26.04
N VAL A 16 -51.84 -48.90 -27.10
CA VAL A 16 -51.47 -48.60 -28.50
C VAL A 16 -52.13 -47.31 -29.02
N LYS A 17 -53.10 -46.73 -28.31
CA LYS A 17 -53.84 -45.54 -28.79
C LYS A 17 -53.43 -44.20 -28.16
N GLU A 18 -52.68 -44.20 -27.06
CA GLU A 18 -52.17 -42.96 -26.45
C GLU A 18 -50.73 -42.60 -26.88
N LYS A 19 -49.96 -43.55 -27.44
CA LYS A 19 -48.62 -43.29 -28.02
C LYS A 19 -48.64 -42.73 -29.45
N VAL A 20 -49.79 -42.70 -30.12
CA VAL A 20 -49.92 -42.17 -31.50
C VAL A 20 -49.99 -40.63 -31.53
N ASN A 21 -50.34 -39.98 -30.42
CA ASN A 21 -50.57 -38.53 -30.40
C ASN A 21 -49.37 -37.69 -29.88
N VAL A 22 -48.32 -38.33 -29.37
CA VAL A 22 -47.03 -37.66 -29.07
C VAL A 22 -46.10 -37.71 -30.29
N ASN A 23 -46.18 -38.77 -31.11
CA ASN A 23 -45.39 -38.93 -32.35
C ASN A 23 -45.76 -37.94 -33.47
N LYS A 24 -46.90 -37.26 -33.41
CA LYS A 24 -47.28 -36.26 -34.44
C LYS A 24 -46.68 -34.88 -34.19
N LEU A 25 -46.30 -34.56 -32.96
CA LEU A 25 -45.59 -33.32 -32.59
C LEU A 25 -44.05 -33.47 -32.69
N GLU A 26 -43.52 -34.69 -32.68
CA GLU A 26 -42.09 -34.96 -32.94
C GLU A 26 -41.75 -35.08 -34.45
N GLN A 27 -42.74 -35.35 -35.31
CA GLN A 27 -42.55 -35.45 -36.77
C GLN A 27 -42.45 -34.09 -37.49
N GLU A 28 -43.12 -33.04 -37.00
CA GLU A 28 -43.00 -31.70 -37.59
C GLU A 28 -41.64 -31.02 -37.28
N ASN A 29 -40.99 -31.37 -36.17
CA ASN A 29 -39.64 -30.87 -35.85
C ASN A 29 -38.51 -31.61 -36.61
N THR A 30 -38.78 -32.78 -37.18
CA THR A 30 -37.78 -33.57 -37.92
C THR A 30 -37.72 -33.25 -39.42
N GLU A 31 -38.81 -32.82 -40.07
CA GLU A 31 -38.79 -32.43 -41.49
C GLU A 31 -38.01 -31.14 -41.79
N ASP A 32 -37.95 -30.21 -40.82
CA ASP A 32 -37.17 -28.98 -40.95
C ASP A 32 -35.66 -29.19 -40.64
N GLU A 33 -35.30 -30.19 -39.82
CA GLU A 33 -33.91 -30.65 -39.65
C GLU A 33 -33.40 -31.40 -40.89
N VAL A 34 -34.23 -32.21 -41.55
CA VAL A 34 -33.86 -32.95 -42.76
C VAL A 34 -33.63 -32.00 -43.96
N LYS A 35 -34.41 -30.92 -44.12
CA LYS A 35 -34.15 -29.88 -45.14
C LYS A 35 -32.87 -29.08 -44.89
N LYS A 36 -32.40 -29.04 -43.64
CA LYS A 36 -31.15 -28.38 -43.23
C LYS A 36 -29.94 -29.27 -43.54
N LEU A 37 -30.05 -30.57 -43.27
CA LEU A 37 -29.04 -31.60 -43.55
C LEU A 37 -28.89 -31.92 -45.04
N GLU A 38 -29.94 -31.86 -45.86
CA GLU A 38 -29.83 -31.98 -47.33
C GLU A 38 -29.11 -30.79 -47.99
N LYS A 39 -29.18 -29.61 -47.37
CA LYS A 39 -28.46 -28.39 -47.78
C LYS A 39 -26.97 -28.44 -47.39
N GLU A 40 -26.64 -29.20 -46.35
CA GLU A 40 -25.27 -29.48 -45.91
C GLU A 40 -24.65 -30.65 -46.70
N GLY A 41 -25.42 -31.69 -47.00
CA GLY A 41 -25.00 -32.80 -47.88
C GLY A 41 -24.74 -32.39 -49.34
N ARG A 42 -25.51 -31.43 -49.89
CA ARG A 42 -25.22 -30.84 -51.21
C ARG A 42 -23.97 -29.95 -51.26
N LYS A 43 -23.41 -29.58 -50.09
CA LYS A 43 -22.13 -28.88 -49.99
C LYS A 43 -20.94 -29.83 -49.81
N GLU A 44 -21.15 -31.02 -49.24
CA GLU A 44 -20.09 -32.03 -49.08
C GLU A 44 -19.86 -32.92 -50.30
N VAL A 45 -20.83 -33.11 -51.20
CA VAL A 45 -20.66 -33.96 -52.38
C VAL A 45 -19.96 -33.26 -53.57
N ASN A 46 -19.91 -31.92 -53.59
CA ASN A 46 -19.20 -31.15 -54.63
C ASN A 46 -17.69 -30.97 -54.37
N LEU A 47 -17.14 -31.67 -53.38
CA LEU A 47 -15.78 -31.49 -52.89
C LEU A 47 -14.79 -32.60 -53.29
N ILE A 48 -15.13 -33.52 -54.21
CA ILE A 48 -14.25 -34.68 -54.49
C ILE A 48 -13.44 -34.59 -55.80
N ASP A 49 -13.81 -33.78 -56.81
CA ASP A 49 -13.10 -33.77 -58.12
C ASP A 49 -12.24 -32.52 -58.44
N LYS A 50 -11.76 -31.78 -57.42
CA LYS A 50 -10.71 -30.73 -57.57
C LYS A 50 -9.60 -30.81 -56.51
N ASN A 51 -9.43 -31.98 -55.88
CA ASN A 51 -8.74 -32.14 -54.59
C ASN A 51 -7.22 -32.37 -54.62
N ASN A 52 -6.52 -32.25 -55.75
CA ASN A 52 -5.05 -32.45 -55.78
C ASN A 52 -4.20 -31.19 -55.96
N SER A 53 -4.74 -30.06 -56.43
CA SER A 53 -3.97 -28.80 -56.56
C SER A 53 -4.12 -27.86 -55.35
N GLU A 54 -5.32 -27.77 -54.76
CA GLU A 54 -5.56 -26.90 -53.59
C GLU A 54 -4.91 -27.42 -52.30
N LYS A 55 -4.73 -28.75 -52.17
CA LYS A 55 -4.11 -29.38 -50.99
C LYS A 55 -2.62 -29.06 -50.89
N GLU A 56 -1.91 -28.96 -52.03
CA GLU A 56 -0.52 -28.54 -52.09
C GLU A 56 -0.34 -27.05 -51.83
N GLU A 57 -1.21 -26.19 -52.38
CA GLU A 57 -1.18 -24.75 -52.08
C GLU A 57 -1.51 -24.46 -50.62
N LYS A 58 -2.49 -25.16 -50.03
CA LYS A 58 -2.81 -25.08 -48.60
C LYS A 58 -1.66 -25.59 -47.73
N LYS A 59 -0.98 -26.69 -48.11
CA LYS A 59 0.25 -27.15 -47.44
C LYS A 59 1.39 -26.13 -47.52
N LYS A 60 1.62 -25.53 -48.69
CA LYS A 60 2.66 -24.49 -48.88
C LYS A 60 2.34 -23.22 -48.10
N LYS A 61 1.08 -22.77 -48.09
CA LYS A 61 0.61 -21.64 -47.25
C LYS A 61 0.70 -21.95 -45.76
N PHE A 62 0.35 -23.16 -45.34
CA PHE A 62 0.45 -23.59 -43.95
C PHE A 62 1.91 -23.69 -43.49
N ALA A 63 2.81 -24.22 -44.32
CA ALA A 63 4.24 -24.25 -44.04
C ALA A 63 4.82 -22.83 -43.91
N LYS A 64 4.40 -21.90 -44.78
CA LYS A 64 4.80 -20.48 -44.72
C LYS A 64 4.25 -19.77 -43.48
N LEU A 65 3.03 -20.10 -43.05
CA LEU A 65 2.44 -19.61 -41.80
C LEU A 65 3.15 -20.19 -40.57
N LEU A 66 3.56 -21.46 -40.62
CA LEU A 66 4.30 -22.11 -39.54
C LEU A 66 5.70 -21.52 -39.39
N GLU A 67 6.37 -21.20 -40.50
CA GLU A 67 7.67 -20.51 -40.49
C GLU A 67 7.54 -19.08 -39.96
N LYS A 68 6.45 -18.38 -40.32
CA LYS A 68 6.13 -17.05 -39.80
C LYS A 68 5.76 -17.08 -38.31
N ALA A 69 5.05 -18.13 -37.87
CA ALA A 69 4.74 -18.36 -36.46
C ALA A 69 6.00 -18.65 -35.65
N LYS A 70 6.91 -19.50 -36.16
CA LYS A 70 8.23 -19.74 -35.53
C LYS A 70 9.09 -18.48 -35.45
N LYS A 71 9.07 -17.63 -36.48
CA LYS A 71 9.74 -16.31 -36.44
C LYS A 71 9.10 -15.37 -35.43
N LEU A 72 7.76 -15.40 -35.29
CA LEU A 72 7.06 -14.64 -34.26
C LEU A 72 7.40 -15.16 -32.86
N GLU A 73 7.39 -16.48 -32.65
CA GLU A 73 7.76 -17.13 -31.39
C GLU A 73 9.19 -16.79 -30.98
N ALA A 74 10.15 -16.86 -31.91
CA ALA A 74 11.52 -16.43 -31.68
C ALA A 74 11.61 -14.94 -31.33
N SER A 75 10.85 -14.07 -32.00
CA SER A 75 10.80 -12.63 -31.66
C SER A 75 10.13 -12.35 -30.32
N VAL A 76 9.17 -13.19 -29.90
CA VAL A 76 8.49 -13.09 -28.60
C VAL A 76 9.38 -13.63 -27.49
N GLU A 77 10.18 -14.67 -27.75
CA GLU A 77 11.21 -15.15 -26.83
C GLU A 77 12.34 -14.14 -26.68
N GLU A 78 12.82 -13.53 -27.77
CA GLU A 78 13.77 -12.41 -27.71
C GLU A 78 13.17 -11.22 -26.95
N ALA A 79 11.91 -10.84 -27.22
CA ALA A 79 11.24 -9.76 -26.49
C ALA A 79 11.06 -10.10 -24.99
N LYS A 80 10.73 -11.34 -24.64
CA LYS A 80 10.68 -11.81 -23.24
C LYS A 80 12.06 -11.82 -22.60
N GLU A 81 13.10 -12.24 -23.31
CA GLU A 81 14.48 -12.21 -22.80
C GLU A 81 14.98 -10.77 -22.61
N ILE A 82 14.57 -9.84 -23.48
CA ILE A 82 14.88 -8.41 -23.37
C ILE A 82 14.10 -7.78 -22.21
N ASP A 83 12.82 -8.15 -22.00
CA ASP A 83 12.01 -7.68 -20.87
C ASP A 83 12.46 -8.29 -19.53
N ILE A 84 12.90 -9.55 -19.52
CA ILE A 84 13.52 -10.17 -18.35
C ILE A 84 14.90 -9.55 -18.11
N LYS A 85 15.72 -9.28 -19.13
CA LYS A 85 16.99 -8.54 -18.96
C LYS A 85 16.77 -7.07 -18.60
N LYS A 86 15.61 -6.47 -18.85
CA LYS A 86 15.21 -5.15 -18.31
C LYS A 86 14.69 -5.23 -16.88
N LYS A 87 14.06 -6.34 -16.48
CA LYS A 87 13.60 -6.60 -15.09
C LYS A 87 14.68 -7.20 -14.18
N VAL A 88 15.73 -7.79 -14.74
CA VAL A 88 16.80 -8.53 -14.04
C VAL A 88 18.18 -7.90 -14.27
N LYS A 89 18.30 -6.87 -15.13
CA LYS A 89 19.38 -5.89 -14.95
C LYS A 89 19.01 -5.03 -13.76
N PRO A 90 19.98 -4.78 -12.88
CA PRO A 90 19.66 -4.50 -11.50
C PRO A 90 19.06 -3.10 -11.40
N GLU A 91 17.87 -3.02 -10.83
CA GLU A 91 17.54 -1.91 -9.92
C GLU A 91 18.40 -1.99 -8.63
N GLU A 92 19.55 -2.67 -8.64
CA GLU A 92 20.62 -2.58 -7.63
C GLU A 92 21.57 -1.39 -7.88
N GLU A 93 21.31 -0.59 -8.91
CA GLU A 93 21.47 0.87 -8.77
C GLU A 93 20.20 1.43 -8.12
N GLU A 94 19.77 0.85 -7.00
CA GLU A 94 19.22 1.65 -5.92
C GLU A 94 20.27 2.72 -5.73
N VAL A 95 19.94 3.95 -6.15
CA VAL A 95 20.59 5.16 -5.67
C VAL A 95 20.79 4.89 -4.20
N LYS A 96 22.04 4.67 -3.78
CA LYS A 96 22.41 4.77 -2.38
C LYS A 96 22.08 6.21 -2.04
N LYS A 97 20.81 6.46 -1.72
CA LYS A 97 20.38 7.69 -1.12
C LYS A 97 21.27 7.77 0.10
N ASP A 98 22.09 8.81 0.17
CA ASP A 98 22.94 9.05 1.32
C ASP A 98 22.03 9.12 2.54
N ALA A 99 21.89 8.00 3.26
CA ALA A 99 21.01 7.91 4.41
C ALA A 99 21.40 9.01 5.40
N LEU A 100 20.41 9.66 6.05
CA LEU A 100 20.71 10.77 6.98
C LEU A 100 21.69 10.35 8.08
N VAL A 101 21.63 9.06 8.45
CA VAL A 101 22.45 8.41 9.47
C VAL A 101 22.74 6.97 9.06
N PRO A 102 23.86 6.36 9.49
CA PRO A 102 24.07 4.92 9.39
C PRO A 102 22.89 4.08 9.89
N ILE A 103 22.68 2.93 9.25
CA ILE A 103 21.58 2.00 9.52
C ILE A 103 21.62 1.51 10.98
N GLU A 104 22.81 1.38 11.55
CA GLU A 104 23.06 0.97 12.92
C GLU A 104 22.39 1.90 13.93
N ASP A 105 22.35 3.21 13.67
CA ASP A 105 21.78 4.18 14.59
C ASP A 105 20.24 4.21 14.51
N TYR A 106 19.65 3.91 13.34
CA TYR A 106 18.22 3.62 13.22
C TYR A 106 17.84 2.34 13.98
N LEU A 107 18.70 1.33 13.99
CA LEU A 107 18.49 0.11 14.77
C LEU A 107 18.60 0.37 16.27
N LYS A 108 19.64 1.09 16.71
CA LYS A 108 19.84 1.48 18.12
C LYS A 108 18.67 2.30 18.67
N SER A 109 18.19 3.29 17.91
CA SER A 109 17.09 4.17 18.33
C SER A 109 15.72 3.48 18.36
N SER A 110 15.61 2.24 17.87
CA SER A 110 14.36 1.46 17.81
C SER A 110 13.23 2.14 17.05
N ILE A 111 13.57 3.05 16.12
CA ILE A 111 12.62 3.82 15.31
C ILE A 111 11.84 2.96 14.32
N HIS A 112 12.46 1.88 13.86
CA HIS A 112 11.89 0.91 12.92
C HIS A 112 10.86 -0.03 13.56
N LEU A 113 10.76 -0.06 14.90
CA LEU A 113 9.84 -0.94 15.61
C LEU A 113 8.49 -0.28 15.79
N GLY A 114 7.46 -0.84 15.16
CA GLY A 114 6.08 -0.46 15.39
C GLY A 114 5.39 -1.32 16.45
N THR A 115 4.06 -1.29 16.46
CA THR A 115 3.26 -2.12 17.36
C THR A 115 2.74 -3.39 16.70
N ARG A 116 1.97 -4.20 17.45
CA ARG A 116 1.26 -5.37 16.92
C ARG A 116 0.07 -5.00 16.01
N VAL A 117 -0.50 -3.82 16.22
CA VAL A 117 -1.67 -3.34 15.48
C VAL A 117 -1.18 -2.48 14.31
N ILE A 118 -1.75 -2.72 13.13
CA ILE A 118 -1.42 -1.95 11.92
C ILE A 118 -2.73 -1.38 11.38
N THR A 119 -2.86 -0.06 11.39
CA THR A 119 -3.99 0.64 10.77
C THR A 119 -3.88 0.60 9.24
N PRO A 120 -5.01 0.70 8.51
CA PRO A 120 -5.00 0.68 7.04
C PRO A 120 -4.08 1.75 6.44
N ASP A 121 -4.11 2.98 6.99
CA ASP A 121 -3.33 4.12 6.50
C ASP A 121 -1.81 3.89 6.63
N MET A 122 -1.39 3.28 7.75
CA MET A 122 0.01 3.08 8.07
C MET A 122 0.62 1.85 7.39
N ARG A 123 -0.20 0.96 6.80
CA ARG A 123 0.25 -0.28 6.17
C ARG A 123 1.31 -0.04 5.09
N LYS A 124 1.23 1.07 4.35
CA LYS A 124 2.18 1.45 3.29
C LYS A 124 3.61 1.71 3.78
N PHE A 125 3.78 2.04 5.07
CA PHE A 125 5.10 2.29 5.66
C PHE A 125 5.72 1.05 6.32
N VAL A 126 4.92 -0.01 6.50
CA VAL A 126 5.36 -1.26 7.15
C VAL A 126 6.01 -2.16 6.09
N TYR A 127 7.23 -2.61 6.38
CA TYR A 127 7.95 -3.58 5.56
C TYR A 127 7.50 -5.01 5.83
N ARG A 128 7.57 -5.45 7.09
CA ARG A 128 7.20 -6.82 7.49
C ARG A 128 6.75 -6.89 8.94
N ARG A 129 6.21 -8.05 9.35
CA ARG A 129 6.02 -8.40 10.77
C ARG A 129 7.18 -9.26 11.26
N ARG A 130 7.62 -9.01 12.49
CA ARG A 130 8.58 -9.84 13.24
C ARG A 130 7.87 -11.08 13.78
N ALA A 131 8.63 -12.11 14.17
CA ALA A 131 8.12 -13.31 14.84
C ALA A 131 7.27 -12.98 16.09
N ASP A 132 7.63 -11.94 16.84
CA ASP A 132 6.92 -11.49 18.05
C ASP A 132 5.58 -10.79 17.75
N GLY A 133 5.23 -10.64 16.46
CA GLY A 133 4.05 -9.94 15.99
C GLY A 133 4.19 -8.41 15.91
N LEU A 134 5.36 -7.84 16.25
CA LEU A 134 5.64 -6.42 16.07
C LEU A 134 5.82 -6.08 14.58
N ALA A 135 5.24 -4.96 14.15
CA ALA A 135 5.47 -4.42 12.82
C ALA A 135 6.87 -3.80 12.71
N VAL A 136 7.48 -3.90 11.54
CA VAL A 136 8.79 -3.31 11.22
C VAL A 136 8.59 -2.31 10.08
N PHE A 137 8.93 -1.04 10.31
CA PHE A 137 8.90 0.01 9.29
C PHE A 137 10.02 -0.17 8.26
N ASN A 138 9.77 0.31 7.04
CA ASN A 138 10.83 0.45 6.03
C ASN A 138 11.71 1.67 6.36
N THR A 139 13.01 1.45 6.57
CA THR A 139 13.98 2.50 6.92
C THR A 139 14.25 3.49 5.79
N ALA A 140 14.18 3.05 4.53
CA ALA A 140 14.37 3.94 3.38
C ALA A 140 13.20 4.93 3.24
N LEU A 141 11.96 4.41 3.32
CA LEU A 141 10.77 5.26 3.31
C LEU A 141 10.73 6.21 4.51
N LEU A 142 11.19 5.74 5.67
CA LEU A 142 11.31 6.57 6.86
C LEU A 142 12.25 7.77 6.63
N ASP A 143 13.43 7.56 6.05
CA ASP A 143 14.39 8.63 5.72
C ASP A 143 13.76 9.68 4.81
N ASP A 144 13.09 9.23 3.74
CA ASP A 144 12.39 10.10 2.79
C ASP A 144 11.28 10.93 3.49
N MET A 145 10.50 10.30 4.36
CA MET A 145 9.42 10.98 5.08
C MET A 145 9.94 11.96 6.14
N ILE A 146 11.08 11.68 6.77
CA ILE A 146 11.74 12.61 7.70
C ILE A 146 12.25 13.84 6.94
N ARG A 147 12.88 13.66 5.77
CA ARG A 147 13.29 14.78 4.89
C ARG A 147 12.09 15.61 4.47
N SER A 148 11.07 14.96 3.92
CA SER A 148 9.84 15.63 3.50
C SER A 148 9.16 16.37 4.65
N GLY A 149 9.19 15.81 5.87
CA GLY A 149 8.66 16.45 7.07
C GLY A 149 9.46 17.68 7.49
N ALA A 150 10.79 17.62 7.44
CA ALA A 150 11.66 18.74 7.76
C ALA A 150 11.60 19.86 6.70
N ASP A 151 11.48 19.50 5.43
CA ASP A 151 11.24 20.44 4.33
C ASP A 151 9.88 21.12 4.47
N PHE A 152 8.85 20.35 4.86
CA PHE A 152 7.53 20.90 5.16
C PHE A 152 7.56 21.90 6.31
N LEU A 153 8.26 21.55 7.40
CA LEU A 153 8.46 22.42 8.57
C LEU A 153 9.19 23.72 8.20
N SER A 154 10.16 23.66 7.29
CA SER A 154 11.00 24.79 6.88
C SER A 154 10.26 25.87 6.07
N LYS A 155 9.06 25.57 5.54
CA LYS A 155 8.22 26.51 4.79
C LYS A 155 7.59 27.58 5.67
N PHE A 156 7.42 27.31 6.96
CA PHE A 156 6.74 28.20 7.92
C PHE A 156 7.75 28.98 8.77
N ALA A 157 7.31 30.10 9.37
CA ALA A 157 8.15 30.86 10.28
C ALA A 157 8.19 30.22 11.69
N GLN A 158 9.28 30.43 12.43
CA GLN A 158 9.52 29.78 13.73
C GLN A 158 8.47 30.14 14.79
N ASN A 159 8.01 31.39 14.78
CA ASN A 159 7.00 31.94 15.67
C ASN A 159 5.59 31.37 15.41
N GLU A 160 5.33 30.90 14.19
CA GLU A 160 4.03 30.38 13.74
C GLU A 160 3.91 28.86 13.88
N ILE A 161 4.96 28.20 14.35
CA ILE A 161 4.97 26.76 14.57
C ILE A 161 4.78 26.47 16.06
N ILE A 162 3.96 25.48 16.35
CA ILE A 162 3.83 24.89 17.69
C ILE A 162 4.17 23.41 17.64
N ILE A 163 5.02 22.95 18.55
CA ILE A 163 5.22 21.51 18.81
C ILE A 163 4.49 21.07 20.07
N VAL A 164 3.75 19.96 19.99
CA VAL A 164 2.98 19.39 21.10
C VAL A 164 3.39 17.94 21.32
N CYS A 165 3.70 17.60 22.57
CA CYS A 165 4.10 16.26 22.94
C CYS A 165 3.74 15.96 24.39
N LYS A 166 2.54 15.43 24.65
CA LYS A 166 2.12 15.08 26.02
C LYS A 166 2.92 13.93 26.64
N ARG A 167 3.56 13.10 25.82
CA ARG A 167 4.27 11.89 26.28
C ARG A 167 5.59 12.25 26.97
N GLU A 168 5.77 11.74 28.18
CA GLU A 168 6.97 11.97 29.01
C GLU A 168 8.28 11.61 28.30
N ALA A 169 8.29 10.50 27.55
CA ALA A 169 9.43 10.03 26.79
C ALA A 169 9.97 11.07 25.78
N GLY A 170 9.13 12.00 25.31
CA GLY A 170 9.51 13.02 24.34
C GLY A 170 9.90 14.38 24.95
N TRP A 171 9.69 14.60 26.25
CA TRP A 171 9.85 15.93 26.86
C TRP A 171 11.24 16.51 26.68
N LYS A 172 12.27 15.69 26.92
CA LYS A 172 13.67 16.12 26.76
C LYS A 172 13.99 16.51 25.33
N ALA A 173 13.65 15.65 24.37
CA ALA A 173 13.91 15.87 22.96
C ALA A 173 13.17 17.10 22.43
N VAL A 174 11.92 17.31 22.85
CA VAL A 174 11.11 18.48 22.46
C VAL A 174 11.63 19.77 23.09
N ASN A 175 12.07 19.75 24.35
CA ASN A 175 12.68 20.93 24.98
C ASN A 175 13.97 21.32 24.25
N LYS A 176 14.83 20.35 23.90
CA LYS A 176 16.04 20.65 23.12
C LYS A 176 15.75 21.09 21.69
N PHE A 177 14.76 20.48 21.04
CA PHE A 177 14.26 20.94 19.75
C PHE A 177 13.82 22.41 19.81
N SER A 178 13.07 22.79 20.84
CA SER A 178 12.58 24.16 21.06
C SER A 178 13.72 25.15 21.29
N GLU A 179 14.71 24.78 22.12
CA GLU A 179 15.90 25.60 22.41
C GLU A 179 16.73 25.91 21.15
N ILE A 180 16.87 24.94 20.25
CA ILE A 180 17.69 25.08 19.03
C ILE A 180 16.94 25.84 17.93
N THR A 181 15.66 25.52 17.74
CA THR A 181 14.87 26.06 16.63
C THR A 181 14.16 27.37 16.95
N GLY A 182 13.98 27.68 18.24
CA GLY A 182 13.15 28.80 18.71
C GLY A 182 11.64 28.54 18.60
N ILE A 183 11.22 27.33 18.22
CA ILE A 183 9.81 26.96 18.07
C ILE A 183 9.17 26.77 19.44
N ARG A 184 7.94 27.26 19.62
CA ARG A 184 7.19 27.12 20.88
C ARG A 184 6.77 25.67 21.12
N ALA A 185 7.02 25.18 22.33
CA ALA A 185 6.78 23.79 22.70
C ALA A 185 5.83 23.61 23.88
N TYR A 186 4.92 22.64 23.77
CA TYR A 186 4.04 22.18 24.86
C TYR A 186 4.32 20.71 25.16
N THR A 187 5.07 20.45 26.24
CA THR A 187 5.47 19.08 26.64
C THR A 187 4.51 18.44 27.64
N LYS A 188 3.98 19.14 28.64
CA LYS A 188 3.15 18.47 29.65
C LYS A 188 1.69 18.36 29.24
N LYS A 189 1.09 19.50 28.97
CA LYS A 189 -0.33 19.62 28.68
C LYS A 189 -0.49 20.68 27.62
N TYR A 190 -1.19 20.32 26.55
CA TYR A 190 -1.71 21.28 25.60
C TYR A 190 -2.90 22.02 26.23
N PRO A 191 -2.81 23.35 26.43
CA PRO A 191 -3.94 24.14 26.90
C PRO A 191 -5.05 24.12 25.85
N ALA A 192 -6.25 23.70 26.25
CA ALA A 192 -7.38 23.64 25.33
C ALA A 192 -7.77 25.06 24.89
N GLY A 193 -8.01 25.25 23.60
CA GLY A 193 -8.45 26.52 23.06
C GLY A 193 -7.34 27.54 22.82
N ILE A 194 -6.06 27.13 22.93
CA ILE A 194 -4.94 28.05 22.68
C ILE A 194 -4.92 28.61 21.25
N LEU A 195 -5.45 27.84 20.29
CA LEU A 195 -5.57 28.25 18.89
C LEU A 195 -6.94 28.86 18.57
N THR A 196 -7.99 28.58 19.35
CA THR A 196 -9.38 28.95 19.01
C THR A 196 -9.94 30.11 19.83
N ASN A 197 -9.45 30.32 21.06
CA ASN A 197 -10.01 31.30 21.99
C ASN A 197 -9.07 32.50 22.16
N THR A 198 -9.40 33.61 21.50
CA THR A 198 -8.64 34.87 21.52
C THR A 198 -8.63 35.57 22.88
N ASN A 199 -9.53 35.21 23.79
CA ASN A 199 -9.60 35.82 25.13
C ASN A 199 -8.62 35.19 26.14
N LEU A 200 -7.88 34.15 25.74
CA LEU A 200 -6.87 33.53 26.59
C LEU A 200 -5.57 34.36 26.58
N GLU A 201 -4.94 34.55 27.74
CA GLU A 201 -3.64 35.23 27.84
C GLU A 201 -2.53 34.51 27.07
N ASN A 202 -2.63 33.19 26.94
CA ASN A 202 -1.68 32.36 26.21
C ASN A 202 -2.13 32.07 24.76
N PHE A 203 -3.15 32.78 24.26
CA PHE A 203 -3.61 32.64 22.89
C PHE A 203 -2.44 32.78 21.91
N THR A 204 -2.42 31.88 20.93
CA THR A 204 -1.35 31.83 19.95
C THR A 204 -1.93 31.58 18.57
N GLU A 205 -1.55 32.43 17.64
CA GLU A 205 -1.75 32.19 16.21
C GLU A 205 -0.59 31.31 15.72
N ALA A 206 -0.94 30.17 15.15
CA ALA A 206 0.00 29.23 14.55
C ALA A 206 -0.49 28.85 13.16
N GLU A 207 0.42 28.77 12.20
CA GLU A 207 0.15 28.29 10.85
C GLU A 207 0.43 26.80 10.68
N LEU A 208 1.22 26.21 11.59
CA LEU A 208 1.54 24.79 11.58
C LEU A 208 1.58 24.23 13.00
N ILE A 209 0.98 23.05 13.18
CA ILE A 209 1.16 22.26 14.40
C ILE A 209 1.97 21.00 14.12
N PHE A 210 2.96 20.74 14.97
CA PHE A 210 3.75 19.51 14.96
C PHE A 210 3.40 18.67 16.19
N ILE A 211 2.79 17.50 15.96
CA ILE A 211 2.28 16.62 17.02
C ILE A 211 3.12 15.35 17.12
N CYS A 212 3.66 15.07 18.31
CA CYS A 212 4.46 13.85 18.52
C CYS A 212 3.64 12.55 18.60
N ASP A 213 2.39 12.58 19.07
CA ASP A 213 1.50 11.41 19.05
C ASP A 213 0.05 11.86 18.86
N PRO A 214 -0.57 11.60 17.70
CA PRO A 214 -1.92 12.08 17.41
C PRO A 214 -2.99 11.43 18.29
N TRP A 215 -2.71 10.27 18.91
CA TRP A 215 -3.65 9.62 19.82
C TRP A 215 -3.69 10.32 21.18
N LEU A 216 -2.54 10.63 21.75
CA LEU A 216 -2.43 11.28 23.06
C LEU A 216 -2.77 12.77 23.00
N ASP A 217 -2.37 13.43 21.91
CA ASP A 217 -2.52 14.86 21.67
C ASP A 217 -3.71 15.19 20.76
N LYS A 218 -4.79 14.40 20.86
CA LYS A 218 -6.01 14.56 20.05
C LYS A 218 -6.62 15.97 20.11
N ASN A 219 -6.52 16.65 21.26
CA ASN A 219 -7.07 17.99 21.42
C ASN A 219 -6.34 19.00 20.51
N ALA A 220 -5.03 18.84 20.35
CA ALA A 220 -4.22 19.67 19.48
C ALA A 220 -4.57 19.41 18.00
N LEU A 221 -4.77 18.14 17.64
CA LEU A 221 -5.22 17.74 16.31
C LEU A 221 -6.65 18.24 16.00
N GLU A 222 -7.57 18.16 16.96
CA GLU A 222 -8.94 18.65 16.82
C GLU A 222 -8.99 20.17 16.66
N ASP A 223 -8.25 20.93 17.47
CA ASP A 223 -8.16 22.39 17.34
C ASP A 223 -7.57 22.78 15.98
N ALA A 224 -6.51 22.10 15.54
CA ALA A 224 -5.89 22.34 14.24
C ALA A 224 -6.86 22.09 13.07
N ASN A 225 -7.61 20.99 13.12
CA ASN A 225 -8.63 20.66 12.12
C ASN A 225 -9.81 21.65 12.12
N ARG A 226 -10.21 22.17 13.29
CA ARG A 226 -11.30 23.15 13.39
C ARG A 226 -10.96 24.48 12.73
N ILE A 227 -9.71 24.91 12.87
CA ILE A 227 -9.22 26.17 12.29
C ILE A 227 -8.79 25.98 10.83
N GLY A 228 -8.39 24.77 10.46
CA GLY A 228 -7.92 24.43 9.12
C GLY A 228 -6.42 24.65 8.93
N ILE A 229 -5.63 24.58 10.01
CA ILE A 229 -4.16 24.66 9.90
C ILE A 229 -3.57 23.29 9.57
N PRO A 230 -2.50 23.24 8.75
CA PRO A 230 -1.81 21.99 8.48
C PRO A 230 -1.23 21.36 9.75
N THR A 231 -1.19 20.03 9.76
CA THR A 231 -0.64 19.24 10.86
C THR A 231 0.46 18.32 10.36
N LEU A 232 1.65 18.44 10.96
CA LEU A 232 2.74 17.47 10.85
C LEU A 232 2.65 16.54 12.07
N SER A 233 2.75 15.21 11.90
CA SER A 233 2.71 14.32 13.06
C SER A 233 3.54 13.05 12.95
N ILE A 234 4.14 12.64 14.08
CA ILE A 234 4.84 11.35 14.21
C ILE A 234 3.82 10.26 14.52
N CYS A 235 3.72 9.28 13.62
CA CYS A 235 2.72 8.22 13.70
C CYS A 235 3.38 6.84 13.77
N ASP A 236 3.00 6.07 14.79
CA ASP A 236 3.27 4.64 14.89
C ASP A 236 2.21 3.84 14.12
N THR A 237 2.38 2.53 13.98
CA THR A 237 1.51 1.66 13.18
C THR A 237 0.08 1.59 13.69
N ASN A 238 -0.16 1.91 14.97
CA ASN A 238 -1.49 1.91 15.57
C ASN A 238 -2.20 3.27 15.47
N ASN A 239 -1.52 4.33 14.99
CA ASN A 239 -2.14 5.64 14.90
C ASN A 239 -3.07 5.70 13.67
N PHE A 240 -4.18 6.41 13.85
CA PHE A 240 -5.05 6.84 12.76
C PHE A 240 -4.55 8.19 12.24
N THR A 241 -4.59 8.38 10.93
CA THR A 241 -4.07 9.60 10.29
C THR A 241 -5.11 10.58 9.70
N PRO A 242 -6.42 10.52 10.01
CA PRO A 242 -7.36 11.49 9.44
C PRO A 242 -7.10 12.89 10.01
N GLY A 243 -7.10 13.89 9.14
CA GLY A 243 -6.83 15.29 9.51
C GLY A 243 -5.34 15.62 9.69
N ILE A 244 -4.42 14.67 9.44
CA ILE A 244 -2.98 14.93 9.44
C ILE A 244 -2.53 15.23 8.01
N THR A 245 -1.89 16.38 7.80
CA THR A 245 -1.43 16.81 6.48
C THR A 245 -0.18 16.06 6.04
N GLN A 246 0.80 15.95 6.94
CA GLN A 246 2.06 15.25 6.69
C GLN A 246 2.35 14.27 7.83
N VAL A 247 2.54 13.00 7.48
CA VAL A 247 2.80 11.92 8.44
C VAL A 247 4.28 11.57 8.41
N ILE A 248 4.94 11.55 9.56
CA ILE A 248 6.27 10.97 9.73
C ILE A 248 6.06 9.59 10.38
N PRO A 249 6.24 8.48 9.65
CA PRO A 249 6.15 7.16 10.25
C PRO A 249 7.28 6.99 11.28
N GLY A 250 7.05 6.27 12.36
CA GLY A 250 8.09 5.95 13.32
C GLY A 250 7.55 5.64 14.70
N ASN A 251 8.38 5.02 15.54
CA ASN A 251 8.02 4.72 16.90
C ASN A 251 7.88 6.00 17.74
N ASN A 252 6.66 6.35 18.12
CA ASN A 252 6.38 7.52 18.95
C ASN A 252 6.28 7.19 20.46
N LYS A 253 6.66 5.98 20.87
CA LYS A 253 6.53 5.51 22.27
C LYS A 253 7.84 5.57 23.03
N SER A 254 8.93 5.26 22.35
CA SER A 254 10.27 5.21 22.93
C SER A 254 10.93 6.58 22.91
N ALA A 255 11.54 6.98 24.02
CA ALA A 255 12.31 8.24 24.13
C ALA A 255 13.44 8.30 23.09
N LYS A 256 14.08 7.15 22.85
CA LYS A 256 15.18 6.97 21.90
C LYS A 256 14.75 7.28 20.46
N SER A 257 13.59 6.78 20.05
CA SER A 257 13.05 6.99 18.71
C SER A 257 12.57 8.42 18.52
N LEU A 258 11.79 8.95 19.46
CA LEU A 258 11.35 10.35 19.41
C LEU A 258 12.55 11.31 19.38
N GLY A 259 13.56 11.06 20.20
CA GLY A 259 14.80 11.83 20.21
C GLY A 259 15.53 11.76 18.87
N MET A 260 15.62 10.58 18.25
CA MET A 260 16.24 10.41 16.94
C MET A 260 15.48 11.17 15.84
N ILE A 261 14.14 11.03 15.78
CA ILE A 261 13.32 11.73 14.79
C ILE A 261 13.47 13.24 14.93
N LEU A 262 13.34 13.76 16.15
CA LEU A 262 13.45 15.19 16.41
C LEU A 262 14.86 15.72 16.15
N TYR A 263 15.90 14.94 16.47
CA TYR A 263 17.28 15.28 16.15
C TYR A 263 17.48 15.43 14.64
N LEU A 264 16.99 14.47 13.84
CA LEU A 264 17.14 14.52 12.39
C LEU A 264 16.37 15.66 11.75
N ILE A 265 15.13 15.89 12.19
CA ILE A 265 14.33 17.02 11.72
C ILE A 265 15.03 18.33 12.07
N THR A 266 15.56 18.48 13.29
CA THR A 266 16.31 19.67 13.71
C THR A 266 17.53 19.89 12.83
N LYS A 267 18.32 18.83 12.58
CA LYS A 267 19.52 18.90 11.75
C LYS A 267 19.20 19.42 10.35
N ILE A 268 18.17 18.87 9.71
CA ILE A 268 17.75 19.29 8.37
C ILE A 268 17.19 20.72 8.41
N TYR A 269 16.34 21.03 9.40
CA TYR A 269 15.72 22.35 9.56
C TYR A 269 16.77 23.47 9.72
N VAL A 270 17.79 23.25 10.55
CA VAL A 270 18.91 24.19 10.76
C VAL A 270 19.69 24.44 9.48
N VAL A 271 19.97 23.37 8.71
CA VAL A 271 20.67 23.46 7.42
C VAL A 271 19.84 24.23 6.41
N THR A 272 18.55 23.90 6.27
CA THR A 272 17.64 24.54 5.30
C THR A 272 17.41 26.01 5.61
N ARG A 273 17.23 26.37 6.88
CA ARG A 273 17.04 27.76 7.33
C ARG A 273 18.34 28.54 7.50
N LYS A 274 19.51 27.90 7.28
CA LYS A 274 20.86 28.48 7.45
C LYS A 274 21.05 29.17 8.80
N LEU A 275 20.53 28.55 9.87
CA LEU A 275 20.69 29.08 11.22
C LEU A 275 22.16 28.95 11.66
N SER A 276 22.71 30.01 12.25
CA SER A 276 24.10 30.02 12.75
C SER A 276 24.26 29.32 14.11
N VAL A 277 23.41 28.34 14.40
CA VAL A 277 23.40 27.61 15.67
C VAL A 277 24.30 26.38 15.54
N GLN A 278 25.15 26.15 16.54
CA GLN A 278 25.93 24.91 16.60
C GLN A 278 24.98 23.73 16.88
N MET A 279 24.98 22.75 15.98
CA MET A 279 24.16 21.55 16.16
C MET A 279 24.72 20.71 17.32
N PRO A 280 23.94 20.43 18.38
CA PRO A 280 24.39 19.60 19.47
C PRO A 280 24.53 18.14 19.06
N SER A 281 25.22 17.36 19.89
CA SER A 281 25.36 15.92 19.67
C SER A 281 24.02 15.20 19.88
N ILE A 282 23.84 14.03 19.24
CA ILE A 282 22.66 13.18 19.42
C ILE A 282 22.41 12.80 20.90
N LYS A 283 23.48 12.79 21.72
CA LYS A 283 23.47 12.53 23.17
C LYS A 283 22.64 13.54 23.97
N GLU A 284 22.49 14.74 23.45
CA GLU A 284 21.69 15.78 24.12
C GLU A 284 20.20 15.56 23.92
N PHE A 285 19.82 14.93 22.80
CA PHE A 285 18.44 14.54 22.51
C PHE A 285 18.05 13.22 23.18
N ILE A 286 18.99 12.27 23.30
CA ILE A 286 18.73 10.91 23.79
C ILE A 286 19.64 10.60 24.99
N GLU A 287 19.02 10.29 26.14
CA GLU A 287 19.76 9.85 27.32
C GLU A 287 20.40 8.47 27.12
N GLY A 288 21.66 8.36 27.55
CA GLY A 288 22.39 7.09 27.55
C GLY A 288 22.71 6.55 26.15
N TRP A 289 22.88 7.41 25.15
CA TRP A 289 23.13 6.99 23.75
C TRP A 289 24.34 6.05 23.61
N ASP A 290 25.41 6.26 24.38
CA ASP A 290 26.63 5.44 24.27
C ASP A 290 26.46 4.01 24.83
N GLU A 291 25.58 3.84 25.81
CA GLU A 291 25.28 2.55 26.45
C GLU A 291 24.20 1.75 25.68
N LEU A 292 23.70 2.34 24.60
CA LEU A 292 22.47 1.94 23.98
C LEU A 292 22.68 0.82 22.96
N GLN A 293 22.22 -0.38 23.32
CA GLN A 293 22.25 -1.54 22.44
C GLN A 293 20.96 -1.63 21.61
N PRO A 294 21.05 -2.07 20.33
CA PRO A 294 19.87 -2.33 19.52
C PRO A 294 19.01 -3.41 20.19
N PRO A 295 17.67 -3.27 20.14
CA PRO A 295 16.77 -4.28 20.67
C PRO A 295 16.97 -5.60 19.93
N LYS A 296 17.13 -6.67 20.70
CA LYS A 296 17.25 -8.04 20.17
C LYS A 296 15.98 -8.46 19.41
#